data_AF-A0A654B319-F1
#
_entry.id   AF-A0A654B319-F1
#
_cell.length_a   1.000
_cell.length_b   1.000
_cell.length_c   1.000
_cell.angle_alpha   90.00
_cell.angle_beta   90.00
_cell.angle_gamma   90.00
#
_symmetry.space_group_name_H-M   'P 1'
#
loop_
_entity.id
_entity.type
_entity.pdbx_description
1 polymer ?
#
loop_
_entity_poly.entity_id
_entity_poly.type
_entity_poly.pdbx_seq_one_letter_code
_entity_poly.pdbx_strand_id
1 'polypeptide(L)'
;MGFTLGGIDEMRDPAVRTLVALGEDGTVLAVTSWLPAYRAGQVVGWTLDVMRRAPDAPNGVMEFLVASAVDRMRADGAERLSLSAAPLASSAEPQTGGRSGVESVLDVVGGALEPVYGFRSLLRFKAKFGPDLHPLVMAYPDPVALPTIGVAIVRTYLPGLSLRQAVAIMRERRPAPAARAEQPAARVG
;
A
#
# COMPACT_ATOMS: atom_id res chain seq x y z
N MET A 1 8.31 -10.05 4.80
CA MET A 1 6.87 -9.70 4.97
C MET A 1 6.06 -10.77 4.27
N GLY A 2 4.82 -11.01 4.69
CA GLY A 2 3.91 -11.98 4.07
C GLY A 2 2.46 -11.50 4.12
N PHE A 3 1.51 -12.45 4.23
CA PHE A 3 0.06 -12.19 4.23
C PHE A 3 -0.49 -11.78 2.86
N THR A 4 -0.78 -10.50 2.62
CA THR A 4 -1.31 -10.02 1.33
C THR A 4 -0.23 -9.54 0.36
N LEU A 5 1.05 -9.73 0.70
CA LEU A 5 2.18 -9.31 -0.11
C LEU A 5 2.89 -10.54 -0.62
N GLY A 6 2.93 -10.72 -1.94
CA GLY A 6 3.72 -11.79 -2.54
C GLY A 6 5.22 -11.57 -2.41
N GLY A 7 5.94 -12.67 -2.51
CA GLY A 7 7.38 -12.76 -2.60
C GLY A 7 7.81 -13.51 -3.86
N ILE A 8 9.04 -14.01 -3.85
CA ILE A 8 9.61 -14.74 -4.98
C ILE A 8 8.88 -16.06 -5.22
N ASP A 9 8.40 -16.72 -4.16
CA ASP A 9 7.73 -18.01 -4.28
C ASP A 9 6.38 -17.87 -4.98
N GLU A 10 5.60 -16.85 -4.63
CA GLU A 10 4.34 -16.52 -5.31
C GLU A 10 4.57 -16.13 -6.77
N MET A 11 5.69 -15.48 -7.10
CA MET A 11 6.06 -15.14 -8.47
C MET A 11 6.41 -16.36 -9.35
N ARG A 12 6.68 -17.52 -8.75
CA ARG A 12 6.97 -18.76 -9.47
C ARG A 12 5.72 -19.53 -9.85
N ASP A 13 4.55 -19.14 -9.33
CA ASP A 13 3.29 -19.77 -9.70
C ASP A 13 3.03 -19.58 -11.22
N PRO A 14 2.77 -20.67 -11.98
CA PRO A 14 2.51 -20.59 -13.41
C PRO A 14 1.32 -19.70 -13.81
N ALA A 15 0.37 -19.48 -12.91
CA ALA A 15 -0.77 -18.61 -13.12
C ALA A 15 -0.42 -17.12 -12.95
N VAL A 16 0.70 -16.80 -12.30
CA VAL A 16 1.17 -15.43 -12.07
C VAL A 16 1.99 -14.96 -13.26
N ARG A 17 1.63 -13.77 -13.79
CA ARG A 17 2.40 -13.13 -14.84
C ARG A 17 3.52 -12.30 -14.24
N THR A 18 4.74 -12.52 -14.74
CA THR A 18 5.92 -11.76 -14.33
C THR A 18 6.45 -10.97 -15.52
N LEU A 19 6.58 -9.65 -15.34
CA LEU A 19 7.20 -8.78 -16.34
C LEU A 19 8.54 -8.29 -15.82
N VAL A 20 9.55 -8.34 -16.68
CA VAL A 20 10.93 -7.99 -16.35
C VAL A 20 11.41 -6.92 -17.31
N ALA A 21 11.98 -5.84 -16.78
CA ALA A 21 12.69 -4.85 -17.57
C ALA A 21 14.16 -5.24 -17.60
N LEU A 22 14.71 -5.34 -18.81
CA LEU A 22 16.10 -5.70 -19.04
C LEU A 22 16.88 -4.48 -19.55
N GLY A 23 18.13 -4.36 -19.12
CA GLY A 23 19.11 -3.46 -19.72
C GLY A 23 19.61 -3.99 -21.06
N GLU A 24 20.37 -3.18 -21.78
CA GLU A 24 20.97 -3.55 -23.07
C GLU A 24 21.89 -4.77 -22.97
N ASP A 25 22.52 -4.96 -21.81
CA ASP A 25 23.40 -6.07 -21.46
C ASP A 25 22.66 -7.30 -20.92
N GLY A 26 21.32 -7.26 -20.88
CA GLY A 26 20.48 -8.31 -20.29
C GLY A 26 20.36 -8.25 -18.77
N THR A 27 20.91 -7.23 -18.11
CA THR A 27 20.77 -7.07 -16.66
C THR A 27 19.31 -6.80 -16.26
N VAL A 28 18.81 -7.47 -15.22
CA VAL A 28 17.46 -7.23 -14.71
C VAL A 28 17.41 -5.90 -13.96
N LEU A 29 16.70 -4.93 -14.53
CA LEU A 29 16.54 -3.59 -13.97
C LEU A 29 15.35 -3.49 -13.01
N ALA A 30 14.27 -4.19 -13.32
CA ALA A 30 13.09 -4.22 -12.48
C ALA A 30 12.21 -5.43 -12.81
N VAL A 31 11.33 -5.80 -11.87
CA VAL A 31 10.35 -6.86 -12.03
C VAL A 31 9.02 -6.47 -11.40
N THR A 32 7.93 -6.88 -12.05
CA THR A 32 6.56 -6.82 -11.50
C THR A 32 5.89 -8.18 -11.59
N SER A 33 5.05 -8.50 -10.60
CA SER A 33 4.19 -9.69 -10.62
C SER A 33 2.72 -9.31 -10.64
N TRP A 34 1.93 -10.15 -11.29
CA TRP A 34 0.53 -9.87 -11.56
C TRP A 34 -0.32 -11.11 -11.32
N LEU A 35 -1.18 -11.01 -10.31
CA LEU A 35 -2.09 -12.08 -9.91
C LEU A 35 -3.32 -12.10 -10.83
N PRO A 36 -3.76 -13.26 -11.32
CA PRO A 36 -4.94 -13.36 -12.16
C PRO A 36 -6.22 -13.06 -11.37
N ALA A 37 -7.12 -12.28 -11.97
CA ALA A 37 -8.46 -12.03 -11.47
C ALA A 37 -9.47 -12.82 -12.32
N TYR A 38 -10.30 -13.62 -11.67
CA TYR A 38 -11.22 -14.53 -12.35
C TYR A 38 -12.67 -14.07 -12.31
N ARG A 39 -13.42 -14.37 -13.37
CA ARG A 39 -14.89 -14.36 -13.41
C ARG A 39 -15.34 -15.65 -14.08
N ALA A 40 -16.20 -16.42 -13.40
CA ALA A 40 -16.70 -17.72 -13.89
C ALA A 40 -15.57 -18.65 -14.40
N GLY A 41 -14.45 -18.71 -13.67
CA GLY A 41 -13.29 -19.55 -14.01
C GLY A 41 -12.40 -19.04 -15.14
N GLN A 42 -12.73 -17.91 -15.78
CA GLN A 42 -11.92 -17.28 -16.82
C GLN A 42 -11.14 -16.09 -16.26
N VAL A 43 -9.91 -15.90 -16.71
CA VAL A 43 -9.13 -14.71 -16.36
C VAL A 43 -9.70 -13.50 -17.09
N VAL A 44 -10.18 -12.51 -16.32
CA VAL A 44 -10.75 -11.26 -16.85
C VAL A 44 -9.89 -10.04 -16.52
N GLY A 45 -8.83 -10.22 -15.72
CA GLY A 45 -7.98 -9.12 -15.32
C GLY A 45 -6.78 -9.55 -14.51
N TRP A 46 -6.00 -8.56 -14.08
CA TRP A 46 -4.74 -8.78 -13.39
C TRP A 46 -4.57 -7.79 -12.24
N THR A 47 -3.96 -8.23 -11.15
CA THR A 47 -3.69 -7.40 -9.97
C THR A 47 -2.19 -7.33 -9.71
N LEU A 48 -1.62 -6.13 -9.72
CA LEU A 48 -0.23 -5.88 -9.39
C LEU A 48 0.06 -6.28 -7.95
N ASP A 49 1.07 -7.11 -7.73
CA ASP A 49 1.41 -7.62 -6.40
C ASP A 49 2.82 -7.20 -6.00
N VAL A 50 3.84 -7.73 -6.68
CA VAL A 50 5.24 -7.37 -6.43
C VAL A 50 5.71 -6.28 -7.37
N MET A 51 6.46 -5.32 -6.83
CA MET A 51 7.24 -4.34 -7.58
C MET A 51 8.65 -4.27 -6.99
N ARG A 52 9.66 -4.65 -7.76
CA ARG A 52 11.07 -4.58 -7.33
C ARG A 52 11.91 -3.91 -8.40
N ARG A 53 12.73 -2.96 -7.99
CA ARG A 53 13.66 -2.21 -8.85
C ARG A 53 15.07 -2.43 -8.34
N ALA A 54 16.01 -2.67 -9.24
CA ALA A 54 17.43 -2.73 -8.91
C ALA A 54 17.93 -1.34 -8.45
N PRO A 55 18.88 -1.24 -7.50
CA PRO A 55 19.35 0.04 -6.98
C PRO A 55 19.82 1.02 -8.06
N ASP A 56 20.52 0.50 -9.07
CA ASP A 56 21.12 1.30 -10.15
C ASP A 56 20.22 1.42 -11.39
N ALA A 57 19.00 0.89 -11.33
CA ALA A 57 18.09 0.97 -12.47
C ALA A 57 17.71 2.44 -12.75
N PRO A 58 17.49 2.82 -14.02
CA PRO A 58 17.15 4.20 -14.37
C PRO A 58 15.82 4.64 -13.75
N ASN A 59 15.67 5.95 -13.54
CA ASN A 59 14.40 6.52 -13.14
C ASN A 59 13.34 6.26 -14.21
N GLY A 60 12.11 5.96 -13.80
CA GLY A 60 11.03 5.65 -14.72
C GLY A 60 10.90 4.18 -15.11
N VAL A 61 11.87 3.31 -14.77
CA VAL A 61 11.81 1.87 -15.14
C VAL A 61 10.56 1.17 -14.61
N MET A 62 10.08 1.59 -13.43
CA MET A 62 8.90 0.99 -12.82
C MET A 62 7.62 1.49 -13.50
N GLU A 63 7.57 2.78 -13.82
CA GLU A 63 6.51 3.37 -14.64
C GLU A 63 6.42 2.70 -16.01
N PHE A 64 7.58 2.48 -16.65
CA PHE A 64 7.68 1.76 -17.91
C PHE A 64 7.12 0.33 -17.80
N LEU A 65 7.48 -0.42 -16.76
CA LEU A 65 6.96 -1.78 -16.56
C LEU A 65 5.45 -1.81 -16.35
N VAL A 66 4.91 -0.91 -15.53
CA VAL A 66 3.46 -0.85 -15.31
C VAL A 66 2.73 -0.45 -16.57
N ALA A 67 3.21 0.55 -17.32
CA ALA A 67 2.62 0.93 -18.60
C ALA A 67 2.68 -0.22 -19.63
N SER A 68 3.82 -0.91 -19.71
CA SER A 68 3.99 -2.08 -20.59
C SER A 68 3.05 -3.22 -20.19
N ALA A 69 2.79 -3.41 -18.89
CA ALA A 69 1.83 -4.40 -18.41
C ALA A 69 0.41 -4.04 -18.84
N VAL A 70 0.01 -2.77 -18.73
CA VAL A 70 -1.29 -2.28 -19.19
C VAL A 70 -1.47 -2.56 -20.68
N ASP A 71 -0.50 -2.19 -21.51
CA ASP A 71 -0.58 -2.41 -22.96
C ASP A 71 -0.66 -3.89 -23.31
N ARG A 72 0.20 -4.71 -22.70
CA ARG A 72 0.24 -6.15 -22.98
C ARG A 72 -1.04 -6.85 -22.53
N MET A 73 -1.51 -6.58 -21.32
CA MET A 73 -2.70 -7.24 -20.78
C MET A 73 -3.98 -6.79 -21.48
N ARG A 74 -4.04 -5.53 -21.91
CA ARG A 74 -5.11 -5.04 -22.77
C ARG A 74 -5.12 -5.78 -24.12
N ALA A 75 -3.96 -5.96 -24.73
CA ALA A 75 -3.84 -6.72 -25.99
C ALA A 75 -4.27 -8.20 -25.83
N ASP A 76 -4.00 -8.77 -24.66
CA ASP A 76 -4.45 -10.13 -24.30
C ASP A 76 -5.93 -10.21 -23.89
N GLY A 77 -6.69 -9.10 -23.99
CA GLY A 77 -8.13 -9.06 -23.72
C GLY A 77 -8.54 -8.88 -22.25
N ALA A 78 -7.62 -8.44 -21.38
CA ALA A 78 -7.98 -8.13 -19.99
C ALA A 78 -9.00 -6.98 -19.93
N GLU A 79 -10.08 -7.19 -19.20
CA GLU A 79 -11.13 -6.18 -18.98
C GLU A 79 -10.68 -5.13 -17.96
N ARG A 80 -9.85 -5.53 -16.99
CA ARG A 80 -9.40 -4.65 -15.91
C ARG A 80 -7.98 -4.99 -15.44
N LEU A 81 -7.27 -3.95 -15.00
CA LEU A 81 -6.06 -4.09 -14.21
C LEU A 81 -6.25 -3.38 -12.87
N SER A 82 -5.84 -4.04 -11.80
CA SER A 82 -5.79 -3.46 -10.46
C SER A 82 -4.35 -3.15 -10.12
N LEU A 83 -4.08 -1.91 -9.68
CA LEU A 83 -2.79 -1.55 -9.11
C LEU A 83 -2.65 -2.03 -7.66
N SER A 84 -3.59 -2.83 -7.16
CA SER A 84 -3.68 -3.31 -5.77
C SER A 84 -3.86 -2.18 -4.74
N ALA A 85 -4.13 -2.57 -3.51
CA ALA A 85 -4.41 -1.70 -2.39
C ALA A 85 -3.27 -0.71 -2.10
N ALA A 86 -3.62 0.49 -1.66
CA ALA A 86 -2.73 1.39 -0.93
C ALA A 86 -3.38 1.67 0.44
N PRO A 87 -3.45 0.66 1.32
CA PRO A 87 -4.52 0.52 2.31
C PRO A 87 -4.55 1.59 3.42
N LEU A 88 -3.56 2.50 3.47
CA LEU A 88 -3.35 3.40 4.61
C LEU A 88 -2.94 4.81 4.16
N ALA A 89 -3.06 5.11 2.87
CA ALA A 89 -2.85 6.46 2.37
C ALA A 89 -4.12 7.27 2.65
N SER A 90 -4.21 7.80 3.87
CA SER A 90 -5.35 8.60 4.32
C SER A 90 -5.68 9.69 3.29
N SER A 91 -6.87 9.56 2.71
CA SER A 91 -7.61 10.60 2.04
C SER A 91 -9.01 10.63 2.66
N ALA A 92 -9.07 10.63 3.99
CA ALA A 92 -10.29 10.99 4.67
C ALA A 92 -10.19 12.49 4.97
N GLU A 93 -10.95 13.29 4.23
CA GLU A 93 -11.42 14.55 4.79
C GLU A 93 -11.95 14.29 6.20
N PRO A 94 -11.72 15.21 7.16
CA PRO A 94 -12.17 15.03 8.53
C PRO A 94 -13.69 14.88 8.52
N GLN A 95 -14.15 13.64 8.66
CA GLN A 95 -15.57 13.37 8.83
C GLN A 95 -15.98 14.05 10.14
N THR A 96 -16.96 14.93 10.06
CA THR A 96 -17.45 15.80 11.14
C THR A 96 -18.16 15.05 12.29
N GLY A 97 -17.89 13.75 12.46
CA GLY A 97 -18.33 12.91 13.56
C GLY A 97 -17.13 12.21 14.18
N GLY A 98 -17.11 12.07 15.51
CA GLY A 98 -15.96 11.57 16.28
C GLY A 98 -15.30 10.30 15.70
N ARG A 99 -13.99 10.17 15.93
CA ARG A 99 -13.13 9.11 15.40
C ARG A 99 -13.74 7.72 15.59
N SER A 100 -13.88 6.98 14.50
CA SER A 100 -14.37 5.60 14.57
C SER A 100 -13.29 4.67 15.14
N GLY A 101 -13.69 3.57 15.80
CA GLY A 101 -12.73 2.56 16.28
C GLY A 101 -11.88 1.97 15.15
N VAL A 102 -12.42 1.91 13.94
CA VAL A 102 -11.73 1.44 12.73
C VAL A 102 -10.62 2.40 12.33
N GLU A 103 -10.89 3.70 12.32
CA GLU A 103 -9.90 4.74 12.02
C GLU A 103 -8.72 4.67 12.99
N SER A 104 -8.99 4.43 14.28
CA SER A 104 -7.94 4.26 15.29
C SER A 104 -7.04 3.05 15.02
N VAL A 105 -7.61 1.93 14.54
CA VAL A 105 -6.82 0.76 14.13
C VAL A 105 -6.00 1.04 12.88
N LEU A 106 -6.59 1.68 11.87
CA LEU A 106 -5.91 2.04 10.64
C LEU A 106 -4.74 2.99 10.90
N ASP A 107 -4.88 3.96 11.81
CA ASP A 107 -3.79 4.85 12.22
C ASP A 107 -2.64 4.09 12.87
N VAL A 108 -2.94 3.12 13.74
CA VAL A 108 -1.95 2.27 14.38
C VAL A 108 -1.20 1.41 13.36
N VAL A 109 -1.94 0.73 12.49
CA VAL A 109 -1.37 -0.16 11.48
C VAL A 109 -0.57 0.64 10.45
N GLY A 110 -1.10 1.77 9.98
CA GLY A 110 -0.44 2.68 9.05
C GLY A 110 0.79 3.31 9.67
N GLY A 111 0.70 3.68 10.95
CA GLY A 111 1.81 4.15 11.75
C GLY A 111 2.99 3.18 11.78
N ALA A 112 2.71 1.92 12.08
CA ALA A 112 3.71 0.87 12.20
C ALA A 112 4.32 0.45 10.85
N LEU A 113 3.52 0.45 9.77
CA LEU A 113 3.96 -0.04 8.47
C LEU A 113 4.55 1.06 7.56
N GLU A 114 4.22 2.33 7.76
CA GLU A 114 4.70 3.44 6.90
C GLU A 114 6.24 3.49 6.76
N PRO A 115 7.05 3.32 7.83
CA PRO A 115 8.52 3.34 7.68
C PRO A 115 9.07 2.27 6.74
N VAL A 116 8.38 1.13 6.63
CA VAL A 116 8.86 -0.02 5.87
C VAL A 116 8.16 -0.13 4.51
N TYR A 117 6.96 0.43 4.37
CA TYR A 117 6.11 0.27 3.20
C TYR A 117 5.86 1.57 2.40
N GLY A 118 5.91 2.74 3.04
CA GLY A 118 5.78 4.05 2.38
C GLY A 118 4.47 4.22 1.60
N PHE A 119 3.31 4.00 2.24
CA PHE A 119 2.00 3.97 1.59
C PHE A 119 1.68 5.25 0.82
N ARG A 120 2.08 6.41 1.34
CA ARG A 120 1.81 7.70 0.68
C ARG A 120 2.57 7.85 -0.63
N SER A 121 3.84 7.46 -0.64
CA SER A 121 4.66 7.47 -1.86
C SER A 121 4.14 6.45 -2.88
N LEU A 122 3.72 5.28 -2.40
CA LEU A 122 3.13 4.25 -3.24
C LEU A 122 1.80 4.70 -3.85
N LEU A 123 0.90 5.33 -3.08
CA LEU A 123 -0.35 5.87 -3.62
C LEU A 123 -0.07 6.94 -4.69
N ARG A 124 0.85 7.88 -4.41
CA ARG A 124 1.25 8.91 -5.39
C ARG A 124 1.82 8.30 -6.66
N PHE A 125 2.59 7.22 -6.54
CA PHE A 125 3.08 6.47 -7.69
C PHE A 125 1.92 5.86 -8.49
N LYS A 126 0.97 5.17 -7.83
CA LYS A 126 -0.19 4.56 -8.49
C LYS A 126 -1.11 5.59 -9.16
N ALA A 127 -1.22 6.79 -8.60
CA ALA A 127 -2.03 7.87 -9.17
C ALA A 127 -1.53 8.33 -10.56
N LYS A 128 -0.25 8.11 -10.91
CA LYS A 128 0.32 8.48 -12.21
C LYS A 128 -0.35 7.77 -13.39
N PHE A 129 -1.02 6.65 -13.15
CA PHE A 129 -1.67 5.84 -14.18
C PHE A 129 -3.17 6.14 -14.32
N GLY A 130 -3.69 7.16 -13.63
CA GLY A 130 -5.11 7.53 -13.66
C GLY A 130 -6.09 6.42 -13.26
N PRO A 131 -5.88 5.70 -12.13
CA PRO A 131 -6.77 4.61 -11.74
C PRO A 131 -8.10 5.12 -11.18
N ASP A 132 -9.16 4.33 -11.38
CA ASP A 132 -10.39 4.46 -10.60
C ASP A 132 -10.16 3.97 -9.16
N LEU A 133 -10.50 4.80 -8.18
CA LEU A 133 -10.32 4.48 -6.77
C LEU A 133 -11.54 3.74 -6.22
N HIS A 134 -11.32 2.52 -5.74
CA HIS A 134 -12.35 1.71 -5.09
C HIS A 134 -12.03 1.53 -3.60
N PRO A 135 -13.00 1.74 -2.68
CA PRO A 135 -12.79 1.57 -1.26
C PRO A 135 -12.61 0.08 -0.91
N LEU A 136 -11.69 -0.19 0.00
CA LEU A 136 -11.54 -1.51 0.63
C LEU A 136 -12.22 -1.49 1.98
N VAL A 137 -13.03 -2.51 2.26
CA VAL A 137 -13.76 -2.65 3.51
C VAL A 137 -13.27 -3.87 4.28
N MET A 138 -13.25 -3.75 5.60
CA MET A 138 -12.96 -4.85 6.51
C MET A 138 -14.24 -5.22 7.25
N ALA A 139 -14.69 -6.46 7.08
CA ALA A 139 -15.78 -7.01 7.87
C ALA A 139 -15.23 -7.54 9.20
N TYR A 140 -15.86 -7.17 10.30
CA TYR A 140 -15.53 -7.63 11.65
C TYR A 140 -16.82 -7.85 12.45
N PRO A 141 -16.82 -8.81 13.41
CA PRO A 141 -18.05 -9.19 14.10
C PRO A 141 -18.55 -8.14 15.11
N ASP A 142 -17.62 -7.46 15.81
CA ASP A 142 -17.91 -6.47 16.85
C ASP A 142 -16.76 -5.45 16.94
N PRO A 143 -17.01 -4.13 17.07
CA PRO A 143 -15.99 -3.13 17.39
C PRO A 143 -15.02 -3.50 18.53
N VAL A 144 -15.45 -4.28 19.52
CA VAL A 144 -14.57 -4.74 20.62
C VAL A 144 -13.38 -5.59 20.12
N ALA A 145 -13.50 -6.22 18.95
CA ALA A 145 -12.43 -7.02 18.35
C ALA A 145 -11.34 -6.18 17.66
N LEU A 146 -11.60 -4.90 17.38
CA LEU A 146 -10.73 -4.03 16.58
C LEU A 146 -9.29 -3.92 17.11
N PRO A 147 -9.03 -3.77 18.42
CA PRO A 147 -7.65 -3.73 18.94
C PRO A 147 -6.87 -5.02 18.63
N THR A 148 -7.51 -6.18 18.84
CA THR A 148 -6.90 -7.49 18.57
C THR A 148 -6.64 -7.68 17.09
N ILE A 149 -7.57 -7.26 16.23
CA ILE A 149 -7.42 -7.29 14.78
C ILE A 149 -6.22 -6.42 14.35
N GLY A 150 -6.09 -5.20 14.88
CA GLY A 150 -4.96 -4.32 14.59
C GLY A 150 -3.61 -4.96 14.93
N VAL A 151 -3.50 -5.56 16.12
CA VAL A 151 -2.27 -6.28 16.54
C VAL A 151 -1.99 -7.47 15.63
N ALA A 152 -3.02 -8.24 15.25
CA ALA A 152 -2.87 -9.38 14.36
C ALA A 152 -2.34 -8.94 12.99
N ILE A 153 -2.88 -7.87 12.41
CA ILE A 153 -2.44 -7.31 11.12
C ILE A 153 -0.97 -6.88 11.18
N VAL A 154 -0.56 -6.15 12.22
CA VAL A 154 0.85 -5.74 12.35
C VAL A 154 1.78 -6.96 12.41
N ARG A 155 1.40 -8.00 13.16
CA ARG A 155 2.19 -9.23 13.28
C ARG A 155 2.26 -10.05 12.00
N THR A 156 1.20 -10.07 11.18
CA THR A 156 1.21 -10.80 9.92
C THR A 156 2.12 -10.13 8.89
N TYR A 157 2.13 -8.79 8.82
CA TYR A 157 3.05 -8.07 7.93
C TYR A 157 4.49 -8.08 8.43
N LEU A 158 4.70 -7.96 9.75
CA LEU A 158 6.01 -7.84 10.39
C LEU A 158 6.22 -8.94 11.45
N PRO A 159 6.39 -10.21 11.02
CA PRO A 159 6.45 -11.35 11.95
C PRO A 159 7.63 -11.31 12.94
N GLY A 160 8.68 -10.53 12.63
CA GLY A 160 9.84 -10.36 13.51
C GLY A 160 9.78 -9.16 14.46
N LEU A 161 8.69 -8.38 14.46
CA LEU A 161 8.62 -7.14 15.24
C LEU A 161 8.18 -7.42 16.68
N SER A 162 9.08 -7.18 17.62
CA SER A 162 8.76 -7.33 19.05
C SER A 162 7.78 -6.25 19.51
N LEU A 163 6.94 -6.56 20.50
CA LEU A 163 6.01 -5.60 21.13
C LEU A 163 6.71 -4.31 21.59
N ARG A 164 7.97 -4.40 22.05
CA ARG A 164 8.75 -3.22 22.47
C ARG A 164 9.11 -2.31 21.29
N GLN A 165 9.46 -2.90 20.14
CA GLN A 165 9.75 -2.14 18.92
C GLN A 165 8.49 -1.46 18.38
N ALA A 166 7.33 -2.14 18.42
CA ALA A 166 6.06 -1.54 18.03
C ALA A 166 5.69 -0.34 18.92
N VAL A 167 5.84 -0.49 20.24
CA VAL A 167 5.61 0.60 21.22
C VAL A 167 6.61 1.73 21.07
N ALA A 168 7.87 1.45 20.74
CA ALA A 168 8.88 2.47 20.48
C ALA A 168 8.53 3.33 19.23
N ILE A 169 8.15 2.67 18.13
CA ILE A 169 7.69 3.34 16.89
C ILE A 169 6.44 4.20 17.16
N MET A 170 5.54 3.74 18.02
CA MET A 170 4.38 4.53 18.45
C MET A 170 4.74 5.74 19.32
N ARG A 171 5.71 5.61 20.24
CA ARG A 171 6.11 6.69 21.15
C ARG A 171 6.83 7.82 20.42
N GLU A 172 7.61 7.52 19.39
CA GLU A 172 8.29 8.53 18.56
C GLU A 172 7.33 9.37 17.70
N ARG A 173 6.09 8.90 17.49
CA ARG A 173 5.07 9.60 16.68
C ARG A 173 4.07 10.41 17.49
N ARG A 174 4.27 10.62 18.80
CA ARG A 174 3.40 11.52 19.56
C ARG A 174 3.54 12.93 18.94
N PRO A 175 2.46 13.53 18.40
CA PRO A 175 2.56 14.87 17.84
C PRO A 175 3.03 15.82 18.95
N ALA A 176 3.98 16.70 18.62
CA ALA A 176 4.38 17.77 19.52
C ALA A 176 3.10 18.50 19.99
N PRO A 177 2.96 18.82 21.29
CA PRO A 177 1.82 19.58 21.76
C PRO A 177 1.73 20.86 20.92
N ALA A 178 0.57 21.09 20.31
CA ALA A 178 0.31 22.29 19.53
C ALA A 178 0.72 23.49 20.39
N ALA A 179 1.72 24.23 19.93
CA ALA A 179 2.15 25.45 20.60
C ALA A 179 0.91 26.33 20.77
N ARG A 180 0.60 26.70 22.03
CA ARG A 180 -0.44 27.67 22.34
C ARG A 180 -0.16 28.90 21.50
N ALA A 181 -1.03 29.21 20.56
CA ALA A 181 -1.02 30.49 19.88
C ALA A 181 -1.24 31.56 20.95
N GLU A 182 -0.18 32.30 21.29
CA GLU A 182 -0.30 33.56 22.03
C GLU A 182 -1.19 34.48 21.22
N GLN A 183 -2.33 34.86 21.80
CA GLN A 183 -3.18 35.93 21.28
C GLN A 183 -2.39 37.23 21.39
N PRO A 184 -2.13 37.96 20.29
CA PRO A 184 -1.59 39.30 20.40
C PRO A 184 -2.66 40.19 21.03
N ALA A 185 -2.29 40.80 22.16
CA ALA A 185 -3.11 41.74 22.89
C ALA A 185 -3.60 42.88 21.97
N ALA A 186 -4.90 43.13 22.00
CA ALA A 186 -5.51 44.29 21.39
C ALA A 186 -4.84 45.57 21.92
N ARG A 187 -4.20 46.34 21.03
CA ARG A 187 -3.90 47.74 21.30
C ARG A 187 -5.06 48.59 20.78
N VAL A 188 -5.84 49.08 21.73
CA VAL A 188 -6.65 50.28 21.62
C VAL A 188 -5.72 51.47 21.89
N GLY A 189 -5.72 52.48 21.02
CA GLY A 189 -4.98 53.74 21.18
C GLY A 189 -4.28 54.16 19.91
#